data_AF-A0A3C0KY42-F1
#
_entry.id   AF-A0A3C0KY42-F1
#
_cell.length_a   1.000
_cell.length_b   1.000
_cell.length_c   1.000
_cell.angle_alpha   90.00
_cell.angle_beta   90.00
_cell.angle_gamma   90.00
#
_symmetry.space_group_name_H-M   'P 1'
#
loop_
_entity.id
_entity.type
_entity.pdbx_description
1 polymer ?
#
loop_
_entity_poly.entity_id
_entity_poly.type
_entity_poly.pdbx_seq_one_letter_code
_entity_poly.pdbx_strand_id
1 'polypeptide(L)'
;MPKITRRNFVNGSLMALGSTLLPSFGQRAMAALDPSYYPPSLTGLRGSHPGSNDAAHSRAWGQRSDWGPVQNHREVFDLVIVGAGLSGLAAARFYQQQHGADKKILILDNHDDFGGHAKRNEHDIDGRRLIGYGGSQTLVEPLHASPVIKALFEDIGVDLARFDTAFDQDFYKRHNLGAVTYFNAETYGQDTLVKHPFCNYYNYIEGLPGAQVSDAAAVAQTPLSDTGKQQLLRVLKGGLHKLPVPETERETYSQTHAYFDYLKNTLGVTDPQVLHMARNSGLDWSNSGTELLTIAEAKACGALGFAPVPVYDENNPYIYHFPDGNAGVARALVKKLIPQVAAGDTAEALVTARFDYSQL
;
A
#
# COMPACT_ATOMS: atom_id res chain seq x y z
N MET A 1 -17.70 26.89 27.10
CA MET A 1 -17.63 25.55 26.49
C MET A 1 -16.36 25.51 25.64
N PRO A 2 -15.58 24.42 25.66
CA PRO A 2 -14.34 24.36 24.89
C PRO A 2 -14.67 24.36 23.39
N LYS A 3 -13.96 25.21 22.64
CA LYS A 3 -14.00 25.26 21.17
C LYS A 3 -13.13 24.13 20.62
N ILE A 4 -13.55 23.50 19.52
CA ILE A 4 -12.70 22.67 18.65
C ILE A 4 -11.67 23.60 18.00
N THR A 5 -10.55 23.77 18.71
CA THR A 5 -9.33 24.39 18.19
C THR A 5 -8.62 23.43 17.23
N ARG A 6 -7.66 23.94 16.45
CA ARG A 6 -6.74 23.15 15.59
C ARG A 6 -5.88 22.11 16.35
N ARG A 7 -6.13 21.89 17.64
CA ARG A 7 -5.40 20.93 18.48
C ARG A 7 -6.21 19.67 18.78
N ASN A 8 -7.37 19.54 18.13
CA ASN A 8 -8.33 18.49 18.40
C ASN A 8 -8.43 17.60 17.18
N PHE A 9 -7.37 16.85 16.94
CA PHE A 9 -7.48 15.61 16.23
C PHE A 9 -8.46 14.70 16.98
N VAL A 10 -9.70 14.60 16.50
CA VAL A 10 -10.72 13.73 17.08
C VAL A 10 -10.43 12.31 16.60
N ASN A 11 -9.50 11.63 17.27
CA ASN A 11 -9.21 10.22 17.04
C ASN A 11 -10.41 9.37 17.48
N GLY A 12 -11.14 8.80 16.53
CA GLY A 12 -12.29 7.93 16.80
C GLY A 12 -11.94 6.68 17.62
N SER A 13 -10.67 6.25 17.66
CA SER A 13 -10.21 5.06 18.39
C SER A 13 -9.88 5.34 19.86
N LEU A 14 -9.39 6.54 20.19
CA LEU A 14 -9.22 7.00 21.59
C LEU A 14 -10.57 7.14 22.33
N MET A 15 -11.66 7.29 21.58
CA MET A 15 -13.03 7.27 22.12
C MET A 15 -13.45 5.89 22.64
N ALA A 16 -12.83 4.79 22.18
CA ALA A 16 -13.22 3.42 22.55
C ALA A 16 -12.55 2.94 23.85
N LEU A 17 -11.29 3.29 24.10
CA LEU A 17 -10.54 2.89 25.31
C LEU A 17 -11.02 3.57 26.59
N GLY A 18 -11.76 4.68 26.48
CA GLY A 18 -12.34 5.39 27.63
C GLY A 18 -13.65 4.80 28.16
N SER A 19 -14.18 3.74 27.54
CA SER A 19 -15.54 3.22 27.79
C SER A 19 -15.71 2.41 29.08
N THR A 20 -14.62 2.02 29.76
CA THR A 20 -14.72 1.14 30.93
C THR A 20 -14.82 1.85 32.27
N LEU A 21 -14.52 3.16 32.38
CA LEU A 21 -14.58 3.88 33.65
C LEU A 21 -14.92 5.38 33.46
N LEU A 22 -16.14 5.78 33.85
CA LEU A 22 -16.67 7.13 34.19
C LEU A 22 -17.54 7.91 33.15
N PRO A 23 -18.52 8.73 33.62
CA PRO A 23 -19.69 9.19 32.85
C PRO A 23 -19.52 10.45 31.99
N SER A 24 -18.30 10.95 31.76
CA SER A 24 -18.08 12.25 31.11
C SER A 24 -17.64 12.12 29.65
N PHE A 25 -18.58 11.73 28.78
CA PHE A 25 -18.38 11.52 27.33
C PHE A 25 -18.00 12.79 26.53
N GLY A 26 -18.33 13.99 27.02
CA GLY A 26 -18.11 15.25 26.28
C GLY A 26 -16.75 15.93 26.46
N GLN A 27 -15.94 15.50 27.44
CA GLN A 27 -14.65 16.14 27.75
C GLN A 27 -13.43 15.40 27.20
N ARG A 28 -13.56 14.13 26.79
CA ARG A 28 -12.45 13.31 26.26
C ARG A 28 -12.26 13.38 24.75
N ALA A 29 -13.29 13.78 23.98
CA ALA A 29 -13.15 14.06 22.54
C ALA A 29 -12.20 15.25 22.25
N MET A 30 -11.83 15.99 23.29
CA MET A 30 -11.04 17.23 23.27
C MET A 30 -9.80 17.15 24.17
N ALA A 31 -9.38 15.94 24.56
CA ALA A 31 -8.14 15.79 25.33
C ALA A 31 -6.99 16.28 24.45
N ALA A 32 -6.23 17.26 24.93
CA ALA A 32 -4.97 17.62 24.31
C ALA A 32 -4.16 16.32 24.12
N LEU A 33 -3.73 16.08 22.89
CA LEU A 33 -2.86 14.95 22.60
C LEU A 33 -1.70 14.97 23.60
N ASP A 34 -1.37 13.80 24.14
CA ASP A 34 -0.17 13.65 24.96
C ASP A 34 1.00 14.31 24.20
N PRO A 35 1.85 15.14 24.84
CA PRO A 35 3.01 15.73 24.17
C PRO A 35 3.91 14.70 23.47
N SER A 36 3.84 13.43 23.85
CA SER A 36 4.51 12.30 23.21
C SER A 36 3.73 11.66 22.04
N TYR A 37 2.51 12.10 21.74
CA TYR A 37 1.67 11.57 20.68
C TYR A 37 2.34 11.76 19.31
N TYR A 38 2.84 10.66 18.78
CA TYR A 38 3.55 10.62 17.51
C TYR A 38 3.27 9.28 16.82
N PRO A 39 2.15 9.17 16.08
CA PRO A 39 1.73 7.93 15.44
C PRO A 39 2.80 7.23 14.58
N PRO A 40 3.69 7.96 13.84
CA PRO A 40 4.74 7.33 13.05
C PRO A 40 5.68 6.40 13.83
N SER A 41 5.90 6.62 15.13
CA SER A 41 6.77 5.76 15.94
C SER A 41 6.05 4.56 16.57
N LEU A 42 4.75 4.42 16.36
CA LEU A 42 3.98 3.32 16.95
C LEU A 42 4.23 2.02 16.18
N THR A 43 4.50 0.94 16.91
CA THR A 43 4.86 -0.37 16.36
C THR A 43 3.66 -1.34 16.31
N GLY A 44 3.77 -2.42 15.52
CA GLY A 44 2.74 -3.46 15.36
C GLY A 44 2.07 -3.41 13.98
N LEU A 45 0.89 -4.01 13.83
CA LEU A 45 0.09 -3.89 12.61
C LEU A 45 -0.75 -2.60 12.68
N ARG A 46 -0.35 -1.59 11.92
CA ARG A 46 -0.79 -0.18 12.12
C ARG A 46 -1.61 0.43 10.98
N GLY A 47 -2.05 -0.38 10.01
CA GLY A 47 -3.01 0.01 8.98
C GLY A 47 -4.39 0.30 9.57
N SER A 48 -5.39 -0.53 9.26
CA SER A 48 -6.62 -0.58 10.06
C SER A 48 -6.32 -1.28 11.39
N HIS A 49 -5.88 -0.50 12.37
CA HIS A 49 -5.47 -1.01 13.69
C HIS A 49 -6.70 -1.36 14.55
N PRO A 50 -6.55 -2.21 15.59
CA PRO A 50 -7.60 -2.42 16.58
C PRO A 50 -8.15 -1.08 17.09
N GLY A 51 -9.48 -0.93 17.11
CA GLY A 51 -10.15 0.34 17.40
C GLY A 51 -10.66 1.10 16.18
N SER A 52 -9.95 1.05 15.03
CA SER A 52 -10.31 1.89 13.87
C SER A 52 -11.66 1.52 13.27
N ASN A 53 -12.08 0.25 13.40
CA ASN A 53 -13.33 -0.26 12.83
C ASN A 53 -14.45 -0.43 13.87
N ASP A 54 -14.20 -0.19 15.16
CA ASP A 54 -15.12 -0.52 16.25
C ASP A 54 -16.46 0.21 16.10
N ALA A 55 -16.42 1.49 15.74
CA ALA A 55 -17.62 2.27 15.52
C ALA A 55 -18.45 1.71 14.35
N ALA A 56 -17.79 1.44 13.21
CA ALA A 56 -18.43 0.89 12.03
C ALA A 56 -19.02 -0.51 12.29
N HIS A 57 -18.28 -1.40 12.94
CA HIS A 57 -18.74 -2.74 13.32
C HIS A 57 -19.89 -2.68 14.33
N SER A 58 -19.83 -1.80 15.34
CA SER A 58 -20.92 -1.65 16.30
C SER A 58 -22.21 -1.19 15.64
N ARG A 59 -22.13 -0.38 14.57
CA ARG A 59 -23.29 0.01 13.76
C ARG A 59 -23.76 -1.13 12.87
N ALA A 60 -22.86 -1.73 12.08
CA ALA A 60 -23.21 -2.70 11.05
C ALA A 60 -23.62 -4.06 11.63
N TRP A 61 -22.86 -4.57 12.61
CA TRP A 61 -23.08 -5.88 13.23
C TRP A 61 -23.80 -5.77 14.57
N GLY A 62 -23.46 -4.74 15.37
CA GLY A 62 -24.08 -4.50 16.67
C GLY A 62 -25.40 -3.73 16.63
N GLN A 63 -25.83 -3.25 15.45
CA GLN A 63 -27.05 -2.46 15.24
C GLN A 63 -27.16 -1.21 16.12
N ARG A 64 -26.02 -0.69 16.61
CA ARG A 64 -25.98 0.49 17.46
C ARG A 64 -26.56 1.70 16.72
N SER A 65 -27.67 2.23 17.23
CA SER A 65 -28.37 3.40 16.69
C SER A 65 -28.17 4.67 17.52
N ASP A 66 -27.74 4.55 18.78
CA ASP A 66 -27.55 5.66 19.71
C ASP A 66 -26.06 5.84 20.09
N TRP A 67 -25.61 7.09 20.05
CA TRP A 67 -24.24 7.53 20.35
C TRP A 67 -24.19 8.53 21.52
N GLY A 68 -25.31 8.66 22.26
CA GLY A 68 -25.48 9.64 23.31
C GLY A 68 -26.01 10.98 22.79
N PRO A 69 -26.22 11.95 23.69
CA PRO A 69 -26.80 13.23 23.33
C PRO A 69 -25.89 14.02 22.39
N VAL A 70 -26.46 14.55 21.29
CA VAL A 70 -25.75 15.43 20.37
C VAL A 70 -25.38 16.72 21.09
N GLN A 71 -24.08 17.04 21.12
CA GLN A 71 -23.59 18.29 21.67
C GLN A 71 -23.47 19.34 20.56
N ASN A 72 -24.20 20.44 20.71
CA ASN A 72 -24.07 21.57 19.79
C ASN A 72 -22.95 22.50 20.27
N HIS A 73 -21.80 22.43 19.60
CA HIS A 73 -20.64 23.29 19.90
C HIS A 73 -20.75 24.71 19.31
N ARG A 74 -21.84 25.02 18.58
CA ARG A 74 -22.10 26.30 17.89
C ARG A 74 -20.99 26.73 16.93
N GLU A 75 -20.19 25.78 16.48
CA GLU A 75 -19.14 26.03 15.50
C GLU A 75 -19.69 25.88 14.08
N VAL A 76 -19.30 26.81 13.22
CA VAL A 76 -19.63 26.78 11.80
C VAL A 76 -18.35 26.45 11.05
N PHE A 77 -18.42 25.45 10.18
CA PHE A 77 -17.35 25.04 9.28
C PHE A 77 -17.81 25.29 7.85
N ASP A 78 -16.91 25.81 7.00
CA ASP A 78 -17.19 26.04 5.59
C ASP A 78 -17.19 24.72 4.80
N LEU A 79 -16.44 23.72 5.30
CA LEU A 79 -16.38 22.37 4.75
C LEU A 79 -16.14 21.33 5.85
N VAL A 80 -16.82 20.19 5.75
CA VAL A 80 -16.56 19.00 6.58
C VAL A 80 -16.18 17.85 5.66
N ILE A 81 -15.05 17.21 5.95
CA ILE A 81 -14.51 16.07 5.21
C ILE A 81 -14.42 14.87 6.16
N VAL A 82 -14.91 13.72 5.72
CA VAL A 82 -14.80 12.45 6.46
C VAL A 82 -13.72 11.62 5.77
N GLY A 83 -12.60 11.44 6.47
CA GLY A 83 -11.38 10.78 6.01
C GLY A 83 -10.24 11.77 5.76
N ALA A 84 -9.14 11.61 6.49
CA ALA A 84 -7.87 12.31 6.33
C ALA A 84 -6.86 11.52 5.45
N GLY A 85 -7.35 10.65 4.56
CA GLY A 85 -6.55 10.04 3.50
C GLY A 85 -6.15 11.04 2.40
N LEU A 86 -5.36 10.59 1.41
CA LEU A 86 -4.93 11.44 0.28
C LEU A 86 -6.09 12.17 -0.39
N SER A 87 -7.22 11.49 -0.63
CA SER A 87 -8.41 12.11 -1.25
C SER A 87 -9.00 13.24 -0.39
N GLY A 88 -9.11 13.05 0.92
CA GLY A 88 -9.66 14.07 1.82
C GLY A 88 -8.71 15.26 2.01
N LEU A 89 -7.41 14.98 2.13
CA LEU A 89 -6.38 16.03 2.19
C LEU A 89 -6.32 16.84 0.89
N ALA A 90 -6.41 16.19 -0.27
CA ALA A 90 -6.50 16.86 -1.56
C ALA A 90 -7.78 17.70 -1.69
N ALA A 91 -8.93 17.17 -1.27
CA ALA A 91 -10.19 17.92 -1.25
C ALA A 91 -10.10 19.18 -0.38
N ALA A 92 -9.48 19.09 0.81
CA ALA A 92 -9.23 20.25 1.66
C ALA A 92 -8.34 21.29 0.97
N ARG A 93 -7.28 20.82 0.28
CA ARG A 93 -6.36 21.71 -0.44
C ARG A 93 -7.03 22.41 -1.62
N PHE A 94 -7.76 21.68 -2.45
CA PHE A 94 -8.52 22.24 -3.57
C PHE A 94 -9.57 23.25 -3.09
N TYR A 95 -10.29 22.95 -2.00
CA TYR A 95 -11.24 23.89 -1.42
C TYR A 95 -10.55 25.17 -0.94
N GLN A 96 -9.39 25.05 -0.27
CA GLN A 96 -8.60 26.18 0.18
C GLN A 96 -8.10 27.04 -1.00
N GLN A 97 -7.68 26.43 -2.10
CA GLN A 97 -7.27 27.15 -3.32
C GLN A 97 -8.44 27.92 -3.95
N GLN A 98 -9.62 27.32 -3.98
CA GLN A 98 -10.80 27.92 -4.60
C GLN A 98 -11.44 29.02 -3.75
N HIS A 99 -11.45 28.84 -2.42
CA HIS A 99 -12.24 29.67 -1.50
C HIS A 99 -11.41 30.53 -0.54
N GLY A 100 -10.11 30.31 -0.43
CA GLY A 100 -9.20 31.08 0.43
C GLY A 100 -8.75 30.34 1.69
N ALA A 101 -7.63 30.79 2.26
CA ALA A 101 -7.03 30.19 3.46
C ALA A 101 -7.71 30.59 4.78
N ASP A 102 -8.65 31.55 4.74
CA ASP A 102 -9.47 31.98 5.87
C ASP A 102 -10.62 31.01 6.19
N LYS A 103 -10.90 30.05 5.30
CA LYS A 103 -11.97 29.07 5.48
C LYS A 103 -11.66 28.06 6.59
N LYS A 104 -12.71 27.70 7.33
CA LYS A 104 -12.65 26.73 8.41
C LYS A 104 -13.08 25.35 7.91
N ILE A 105 -12.10 24.48 7.68
CA ILE A 105 -12.30 23.10 7.22
C ILE A 105 -12.17 22.16 8.43
N LEU A 106 -13.13 21.26 8.61
CA LEU A 106 -13.05 20.16 9.58
C LEU A 106 -12.78 18.85 8.84
N ILE A 107 -11.72 18.14 9.24
CA ILE A 107 -11.43 16.78 8.74
C ILE A 107 -11.58 15.81 9.90
N LEU A 108 -12.34 14.74 9.70
CA LEU A 108 -12.59 13.71 10.70
C LEU A 108 -12.00 12.38 10.23
N ASP A 109 -11.16 11.73 11.03
CA ASP A 109 -10.61 10.40 10.72
C ASP A 109 -10.71 9.48 11.93
N ASN A 110 -10.96 8.20 11.68
CA ASN A 110 -11.03 7.15 12.69
C ASN A 110 -9.66 6.56 13.03
N HIS A 111 -8.66 6.78 12.19
CA HIS A 111 -7.29 6.39 12.42
C HIS A 111 -6.57 7.36 13.36
N ASP A 112 -5.47 6.89 13.91
CA ASP A 112 -4.55 7.67 14.73
C ASP A 112 -3.60 8.58 13.96
N ASP A 113 -3.53 8.46 12.64
CA ASP A 113 -2.67 9.27 11.79
C ASP A 113 -3.41 9.68 10.52
N PHE A 114 -2.98 10.77 9.90
CA PHE A 114 -3.45 11.18 8.58
C PHE A 114 -2.79 10.32 7.47
N GLY A 115 -3.29 10.42 6.25
CA GLY A 115 -2.76 9.74 5.06
C GLY A 115 -3.50 8.44 4.69
N GLY A 116 -4.28 7.85 5.59
CA GLY A 116 -5.01 6.60 5.31
C GLY A 116 -4.05 5.43 5.03
N HIS A 117 -4.07 4.87 3.82
CA HIS A 117 -3.07 3.87 3.41
C HIS A 117 -1.66 4.47 3.18
N ALA A 118 -1.56 5.79 3.02
CA ALA A 118 -0.31 6.53 2.86
C ALA A 118 0.23 7.01 4.22
N LYS A 119 0.24 6.13 5.21
CA LYS A 119 0.93 6.35 6.49
C LYS A 119 2.42 6.04 6.37
N ARG A 120 3.22 6.56 7.29
CA ARG A 120 4.64 6.22 7.45
C ARG A 120 4.87 5.40 8.72
N ASN A 121 5.92 4.58 8.68
CA ASN A 121 6.45 3.87 9.83
C ASN A 121 7.87 4.38 10.13
N GLU A 122 8.17 4.61 11.40
CA GLU A 122 9.51 4.95 11.87
C GLU A 122 10.01 3.90 12.86
N HIS A 123 11.22 3.41 12.62
CA HIS A 123 11.91 2.46 13.49
C HIS A 123 13.26 3.05 13.90
N ASP A 124 13.52 3.14 15.20
CA ASP A 124 14.85 3.50 15.70
C ASP A 124 15.62 2.19 15.97
N ILE A 125 16.61 1.88 15.12
CA ILE A 125 17.47 0.69 15.19
C ILE A 125 18.92 1.15 15.38
N ASP A 126 19.56 0.74 16.49
CA ASP A 126 20.94 1.10 16.81
C ASP A 126 21.23 2.61 16.76
N GLY A 127 20.28 3.43 17.23
CA GLY A 127 20.38 4.89 17.20
C GLY A 127 20.19 5.52 15.82
N ARG A 128 19.80 4.73 14.81
CA ARG A 128 19.46 5.20 13.46
C ARG A 128 17.97 5.07 13.22
N ARG A 129 17.38 6.15 12.72
CA ARG A 129 15.99 6.14 12.27
C ARG A 129 15.90 5.55 10.88
N LEU A 130 15.16 4.46 10.74
CA LEU A 130 14.69 3.93 9.48
C LEU A 130 13.26 4.38 9.25
N ILE A 131 12.96 4.73 8.00
CA ILE A 131 11.65 5.21 7.57
C ILE A 131 11.15 4.25 6.49
N GLY A 132 9.88 3.87 6.58
CA GLY A 132 9.21 3.07 5.55
C GLY A 132 7.76 3.50 5.39
N TYR A 133 7.11 3.01 4.34
CA TYR A 133 5.69 3.22 4.08
C TYR A 133 4.83 2.24 4.87
N GLY A 134 3.58 2.65 5.15
CA GLY A 134 2.58 1.82 5.83
C GLY A 134 1.83 0.87 4.90
N GLY A 135 1.63 1.25 3.64
CA GLY A 135 1.00 0.39 2.64
C GLY A 135 0.97 1.00 1.23
N SER A 136 0.82 2.32 1.12
CA SER A 136 0.90 3.01 -0.17
C SER A 136 2.35 3.34 -0.51
N GLN A 137 2.94 2.59 -1.44
CA GLN A 137 4.34 2.70 -1.83
C GLN A 137 4.54 3.75 -2.93
N THR A 138 4.10 3.47 -4.15
CA THR A 138 4.48 4.20 -5.37
C THR A 138 3.36 5.06 -5.94
N LEU A 139 3.75 6.17 -6.58
CA LEU A 139 2.88 6.89 -7.51
C LEU A 139 2.86 6.10 -8.82
N VAL A 140 1.78 5.35 -9.05
CA VAL A 140 1.65 4.51 -10.25
C VAL A 140 1.36 5.40 -11.46
N GLU A 141 2.18 5.27 -12.50
CA GLU A 141 2.06 5.97 -13.79
C GLU A 141 1.84 7.50 -13.69
N PRO A 142 2.67 8.23 -12.93
CA PRO A 142 2.41 9.63 -12.64
C PRO A 142 2.53 10.53 -13.88
N LEU A 143 3.24 10.08 -14.92
CA LEU A 143 3.31 10.81 -16.19
C LEU A 143 2.01 10.70 -16.99
N HIS A 144 1.20 9.66 -16.76
CA HIS A 144 -0.14 9.52 -17.34
C HIS A 144 -1.24 10.19 -16.52
N ALA A 145 -0.88 10.75 -15.35
CA ALA A 145 -1.85 11.43 -14.48
C ALA A 145 -2.54 12.60 -15.19
N SER A 146 -3.79 12.86 -14.79
CA SER A 146 -4.58 13.97 -15.34
C SER A 146 -3.91 15.32 -15.04
N PRO A 147 -4.20 16.37 -15.83
CA PRO A 147 -3.66 17.71 -15.57
C PRO A 147 -3.95 18.22 -14.15
N VAL A 148 -5.08 17.84 -13.56
CA VAL A 148 -5.47 18.20 -12.19
C VAL A 148 -4.51 17.60 -11.16
N ILE A 149 -4.12 16.33 -11.34
CA ILE A 149 -3.19 15.65 -10.43
C ILE A 149 -1.76 16.17 -10.61
N LYS A 150 -1.34 16.45 -11.86
CA LYS A 150 -0.03 17.06 -12.12
C LYS A 150 0.09 18.45 -11.49
N ALA A 151 -0.95 19.28 -11.62
CA ALA A 151 -1.01 20.58 -10.95
C ALA A 151 -1.00 20.46 -9.42
N LEU A 152 -1.61 19.40 -8.87
CA LEU A 152 -1.52 19.12 -7.43
C LEU A 152 -0.08 18.77 -7.01
N PHE A 153 0.62 17.93 -7.77
CA PHE A 153 2.03 17.60 -7.49
C PHE A 153 2.91 18.85 -7.51
N GLU A 154 2.76 19.70 -8.51
CA GLU A 154 3.45 21.00 -8.58
C GLU A 154 3.11 21.88 -7.36
N ASP A 155 1.83 22.01 -7.00
CA ASP A 155 1.38 22.83 -5.86
C ASP A 155 1.99 22.38 -4.54
N ILE A 156 2.07 21.07 -4.30
CA ILE A 156 2.62 20.50 -3.07
C ILE A 156 4.14 20.28 -3.11
N GLY A 157 4.78 20.57 -4.24
CA GLY A 157 6.24 20.49 -4.41
C GLY A 157 6.77 19.07 -4.63
N VAL A 158 5.96 18.15 -5.16
CA VAL A 158 6.39 16.83 -5.61
C VAL A 158 6.96 16.96 -7.03
N ASP A 159 8.27 16.96 -7.16
CA ASP A 159 8.98 16.97 -8.44
C ASP A 159 9.20 15.53 -8.93
N LEU A 160 8.51 15.14 -10.01
CA LEU A 160 8.62 13.80 -10.57
C LEU A 160 10.02 13.51 -11.16
N ALA A 161 10.71 14.52 -11.69
CA ALA A 161 12.05 14.35 -12.26
C ALA A 161 13.11 14.08 -11.19
N ARG A 162 12.82 14.40 -9.92
CA ARG A 162 13.75 14.13 -8.82
C ARG A 162 13.94 12.63 -8.60
N PHE A 163 12.92 11.82 -8.85
CA PHE A 163 12.96 10.38 -8.65
C PHE A 163 13.99 9.67 -9.55
N ASP A 164 14.28 10.22 -10.73
CA ASP A 164 15.32 9.70 -11.65
C ASP A 164 16.71 9.64 -11.01
N THR A 165 16.96 10.50 -10.01
CA THR A 165 18.25 10.58 -9.31
C THR A 165 18.17 10.14 -7.85
N ALA A 166 16.98 10.12 -7.26
CA ALA A 166 16.77 9.75 -5.87
C ALA A 166 16.66 8.24 -5.66
N PHE A 167 16.19 7.50 -6.66
CA PHE A 167 16.05 6.05 -6.59
C PHE A 167 17.32 5.34 -7.08
N ASP A 168 17.91 4.50 -6.23
CA ASP A 168 19.15 3.77 -6.54
C ASP A 168 18.87 2.46 -7.28
N GLN A 169 18.73 2.55 -8.60
CA GLN A 169 18.47 1.38 -9.47
C GLN A 169 19.67 0.41 -9.54
N ASP A 170 20.87 0.84 -9.18
CA ASP A 170 22.07 0.00 -9.17
C ASP A 170 22.26 -0.74 -7.84
N PHE A 171 21.43 -0.47 -6.81
CA PHE A 171 21.59 -1.04 -5.47
C PHE A 171 21.73 -2.57 -5.50
N TYR A 172 20.77 -3.27 -6.11
CA TYR A 172 20.74 -4.73 -6.12
C TYR A 172 21.95 -5.31 -6.86
N LYS A 173 22.30 -4.74 -8.02
CA LYS A 173 23.46 -5.15 -8.81
C LYS A 173 24.76 -4.94 -8.06
N ARG A 174 24.95 -3.75 -7.46
CA ARG A 174 26.14 -3.39 -6.67
C ARG A 174 26.35 -4.32 -5.48
N HIS A 175 25.27 -4.83 -4.89
CA HIS A 175 25.31 -5.74 -3.76
C HIS A 175 25.15 -7.23 -4.12
N ASN A 176 25.10 -7.57 -5.41
CA ASN A 176 24.90 -8.94 -5.90
C ASN A 176 23.65 -9.61 -5.29
N LEU A 177 22.56 -8.84 -5.19
CA LEU A 177 21.27 -9.28 -4.68
C LEU A 177 20.36 -9.70 -5.84
N GLY A 178 19.48 -10.67 -5.59
CA GLY A 178 18.51 -11.14 -6.59
C GLY A 178 17.31 -11.82 -5.93
N ALA A 179 16.25 -11.99 -6.70
CA ALA A 179 15.02 -12.61 -6.23
C ALA A 179 15.20 -14.12 -6.00
N VAL A 180 14.61 -14.63 -4.92
CA VAL A 180 14.68 -16.03 -4.50
C VAL A 180 13.30 -16.53 -4.06
N THR A 181 13.10 -17.84 -4.09
CA THR A 181 11.94 -18.49 -3.48
C THR A 181 12.41 -19.38 -2.34
N TYR A 182 11.84 -19.17 -1.16
CA TYR A 182 12.06 -20.02 0.01
C TYR A 182 10.91 -21.02 0.16
N PHE A 183 11.26 -22.31 0.16
CA PHE A 183 10.37 -23.41 0.43
C PHE A 183 10.56 -23.81 1.89
N ASN A 184 9.55 -23.60 2.74
CA ASN A 184 9.63 -23.97 4.17
C ASN A 184 9.36 -25.47 4.39
N ALA A 185 9.93 -26.03 5.45
CA ALA A 185 9.78 -27.45 5.79
C ALA A 185 8.33 -27.85 6.13
N GLU A 186 7.53 -26.95 6.71
CA GLU A 186 6.14 -27.23 7.09
C GLU A 186 5.26 -27.55 5.87
N THR A 187 5.45 -26.82 4.76
CA THR A 187 4.65 -26.95 3.54
C THR A 187 5.28 -27.92 2.54
N TYR A 188 6.61 -27.93 2.45
CA TYR A 188 7.35 -28.62 1.40
C TYR A 188 8.22 -29.79 1.91
N GLY A 189 8.19 -30.08 3.21
CA GLY A 189 8.93 -31.20 3.82
C GLY A 189 10.41 -30.91 4.10
N GLN A 190 10.99 -29.86 3.50
CA GLN A 190 12.36 -29.43 3.76
C GLN A 190 12.55 -27.93 3.50
N ASP A 191 13.33 -27.27 4.35
CA ASP A 191 13.78 -25.90 4.11
C ASP A 191 14.74 -25.84 2.92
N THR A 192 14.34 -25.17 1.84
CA THR A 192 15.11 -25.05 0.60
C THR A 192 15.03 -23.64 0.05
N LEU A 193 16.19 -23.04 -0.25
CA LEU A 193 16.27 -21.74 -0.91
C LEU A 193 16.67 -21.92 -2.38
N VAL A 194 15.82 -21.49 -3.30
CA VAL A 194 16.09 -21.56 -4.75
C VAL A 194 16.28 -20.14 -5.29
N LYS A 195 17.37 -19.90 -6.03
CA LYS A 195 17.73 -18.60 -6.63
C LYS A 195 16.92 -18.27 -7.88
N HIS A 196 15.60 -18.40 -7.77
CA HIS A 196 14.65 -18.20 -8.84
C HIS A 196 13.31 -17.78 -8.23
N PRO A 197 12.69 -16.66 -8.66
CA PRO A 197 11.43 -16.18 -8.07
C PRO A 197 10.20 -16.96 -8.49
N PHE A 198 10.26 -17.66 -9.64
CA PHE A 198 9.13 -18.37 -10.27
C PHE A 198 7.91 -17.49 -10.64
N CYS A 199 7.99 -16.18 -10.40
CA CYS A 199 7.03 -15.15 -10.78
C CYS A 199 7.77 -13.86 -11.15
N ASN A 200 7.03 -12.82 -11.55
CA ASN A 200 7.61 -11.59 -12.09
C ASN A 200 7.79 -10.45 -11.05
N TYR A 201 8.46 -10.72 -9.92
CA TYR A 201 8.69 -9.70 -8.88
C TYR A 201 9.52 -8.49 -9.36
N TYR A 202 10.54 -8.73 -10.18
CA TYR A 202 11.48 -7.68 -10.60
C TYR A 202 10.88 -6.62 -11.51
N ASN A 203 9.69 -6.86 -12.05
CA ASN A 203 8.93 -5.85 -12.78
C ASN A 203 8.50 -4.66 -11.90
N TYR A 204 8.38 -4.88 -10.59
CA TYR A 204 7.86 -3.90 -9.61
C TYR A 204 8.92 -3.48 -8.58
N ILE A 205 10.12 -4.07 -8.68
CA ILE A 205 11.27 -3.69 -7.86
C ILE A 205 12.34 -3.26 -8.85
N GLU A 206 12.30 -1.97 -9.22
CA GLU A 206 13.18 -1.42 -10.24
C GLU A 206 14.65 -1.69 -9.90
N GLY A 207 15.42 -2.17 -10.89
CA GLY A 207 16.82 -2.53 -10.71
C GLY A 207 17.08 -3.92 -10.09
N LEU A 208 16.05 -4.65 -9.64
CA LEU A 208 16.21 -6.03 -9.20
C LEU A 208 16.50 -6.93 -10.41
N PRO A 209 17.59 -7.70 -10.43
CA PRO A 209 17.87 -8.55 -11.57
C PRO A 209 16.88 -9.72 -11.62
N GLY A 210 16.57 -10.16 -12.85
CA GLY A 210 15.75 -11.34 -13.09
C GLY A 210 16.38 -12.64 -12.59
N ALA A 211 15.74 -13.76 -12.94
CA ALA A 211 16.21 -15.10 -12.58
C ALA A 211 17.70 -15.32 -12.96
N GLN A 212 18.50 -15.77 -11.99
CA GLN A 212 19.94 -15.98 -12.15
C GLN A 212 20.30 -17.38 -12.67
N VAL A 213 19.34 -18.29 -12.68
CA VAL A 213 19.47 -19.66 -13.18
C VAL A 213 18.30 -19.95 -14.11
N SER A 214 18.46 -20.93 -15.02
CA SER A 214 17.36 -21.35 -15.90
C SER A 214 16.23 -22.01 -15.12
N ASP A 215 15.01 -21.97 -15.67
CA ASP A 215 13.85 -22.67 -15.11
C ASP A 215 14.16 -24.13 -14.78
N ALA A 216 14.84 -24.85 -15.67
CA ALA A 216 15.17 -26.26 -15.47
C ALA A 216 16.13 -26.47 -14.29
N ALA A 217 17.16 -25.62 -14.16
CA ALA A 217 18.09 -25.68 -13.05
C ALA A 217 17.42 -25.29 -11.72
N ALA A 218 16.51 -24.31 -11.74
CA ALA A 218 15.73 -23.91 -10.57
C ALA A 218 14.78 -25.02 -10.10
N VAL A 219 14.00 -25.58 -11.03
CA VAL A 219 13.05 -26.67 -10.76
C VAL A 219 13.76 -27.91 -10.20
N ALA A 220 14.95 -28.24 -10.70
CA ALA A 220 15.72 -29.37 -10.17
C ALA A 220 16.07 -29.21 -8.68
N GLN A 221 16.28 -27.97 -8.23
CA GLN A 221 16.62 -27.62 -6.85
C GLN A 221 15.42 -27.56 -5.90
N THR A 222 14.18 -27.53 -6.41
CA THR A 222 13.01 -27.44 -5.53
C THR A 222 12.82 -28.74 -4.71
N PRO A 223 12.24 -28.66 -3.52
CA PRO A 223 11.88 -29.83 -2.71
C PRO A 223 10.55 -30.49 -3.17
N LEU A 224 10.17 -30.32 -4.44
CA LEU A 224 8.96 -30.92 -5.00
C LEU A 224 9.20 -32.40 -5.34
N SER A 225 8.10 -33.16 -5.43
CA SER A 225 8.11 -34.51 -6.01
C SER A 225 8.58 -34.49 -7.48
N ASP A 226 9.02 -35.63 -8.03
CA ASP A 226 9.40 -35.70 -9.45
C ASP A 226 8.25 -35.27 -10.37
N THR A 227 7.02 -35.67 -10.03
CA THR A 227 5.80 -35.23 -10.73
C THR A 227 5.60 -33.72 -10.60
N GLY A 228 5.76 -33.16 -9.40
CA GLY A 228 5.65 -31.73 -9.14
C GLY A 228 6.69 -30.92 -9.91
N LYS A 229 7.94 -31.38 -9.98
CA LYS A 229 9.00 -30.78 -10.80
C LYS A 229 8.64 -30.77 -12.28
N GLN A 230 8.15 -31.89 -12.81
CA GLN A 230 7.71 -31.97 -14.21
C GLN A 230 6.53 -31.03 -14.50
N GLN A 231 5.57 -30.92 -13.57
CA GLN A 231 4.43 -30.02 -13.72
C GLN A 231 4.84 -28.56 -13.60
N LEU A 232 5.67 -28.18 -12.63
CA LEU A 232 6.19 -26.82 -12.49
C LEU A 232 6.95 -26.39 -13.76
N LEU A 233 7.82 -27.23 -14.30
CA LEU A 233 8.53 -26.92 -15.55
C LEU A 233 7.58 -26.74 -16.73
N ARG A 234 6.48 -27.50 -16.78
CA ARG A 234 5.44 -27.33 -17.80
C ARG A 234 4.69 -26.01 -17.64
N VAL A 235 4.42 -25.60 -16.41
CA VAL A 235 3.82 -24.29 -16.10
C VAL A 235 4.73 -23.15 -16.52
N LEU A 236 6.03 -23.20 -16.18
CA LEU A 236 7.01 -22.18 -16.59
C LEU A 236 7.15 -22.06 -18.11
N LYS A 237 6.97 -23.17 -18.84
CA LYS A 237 6.92 -23.22 -20.32
C LYS A 237 5.50 -23.01 -20.89
N GLY A 238 4.58 -22.53 -20.05
CA GLY A 238 3.19 -22.24 -20.40
C GLY A 238 3.04 -20.88 -21.07
N GLY A 239 1.92 -20.22 -20.79
CA GLY A 239 1.52 -18.94 -21.37
C GLY A 239 0.29 -19.06 -22.27
N LEU A 240 -0.18 -17.91 -22.77
CA LEU A 240 -1.43 -17.80 -23.54
C LEU A 240 -1.43 -18.66 -24.82
N HIS A 241 -0.26 -18.98 -25.37
CA HIS A 241 -0.14 -19.83 -26.55
C HIS A 241 -0.56 -21.29 -26.31
N LYS A 242 -0.75 -21.72 -25.05
CA LYS A 242 -1.28 -23.04 -24.67
C LYS A 242 -2.80 -23.08 -24.58
N LEU A 243 -3.49 -21.93 -24.66
CA LEU A 243 -4.95 -21.89 -24.57
C LEU A 243 -5.59 -22.69 -25.71
N PRO A 244 -6.67 -23.44 -25.46
CA PRO A 244 -7.32 -24.32 -26.43
C PRO A 244 -8.21 -23.54 -27.42
N VAL A 245 -7.83 -22.32 -27.78
CA VAL A 245 -8.57 -21.44 -28.69
C VAL A 245 -7.64 -20.82 -29.74
N PRO A 246 -8.16 -20.40 -30.90
CA PRO A 246 -7.39 -19.65 -31.89
C PRO A 246 -6.76 -18.38 -31.30
N GLU A 247 -5.65 -17.93 -31.88
CA GLU A 247 -4.91 -16.75 -31.40
C GLU A 247 -5.77 -15.50 -31.28
N THR A 248 -6.70 -15.31 -32.22
CA THR A 248 -7.65 -14.18 -32.25
C THR A 248 -8.63 -14.17 -31.08
N GLU A 249 -8.84 -15.29 -30.40
CA GLU A 249 -9.77 -15.43 -29.28
C GLU A 249 -9.07 -15.47 -27.91
N ARG A 250 -7.73 -15.56 -27.88
CA ARG A 250 -6.96 -15.76 -26.64
C ARG A 250 -7.17 -14.64 -25.63
N GLU A 251 -7.25 -13.39 -26.09
CA GLU A 251 -7.44 -12.23 -25.21
C GLU A 251 -8.77 -12.35 -24.46
N THR A 252 -9.88 -12.43 -25.20
CA THR A 252 -11.23 -12.60 -24.64
C THR A 252 -11.34 -13.85 -23.76
N TYR A 253 -10.75 -14.97 -24.19
CA TYR A 253 -10.74 -16.20 -23.39
C TYR A 253 -10.01 -15.97 -22.05
N SER A 254 -8.85 -15.31 -22.08
CA SER A 254 -8.05 -15.07 -20.87
C SER A 254 -8.74 -14.14 -19.87
N GLN A 255 -9.55 -13.20 -20.35
CA GLN A 255 -10.31 -12.26 -19.52
C GLN A 255 -11.56 -12.88 -18.86
N THR A 256 -11.99 -14.06 -19.32
CA THR A 256 -13.26 -14.68 -18.90
C THR A 256 -13.11 -16.03 -18.21
N HIS A 257 -11.90 -16.61 -18.23
CA HIS A 257 -11.62 -17.93 -17.66
C HIS A 257 -10.65 -17.83 -16.49
N ALA A 258 -10.85 -18.67 -15.48
CA ALA A 258 -10.06 -18.70 -14.27
C ALA A 258 -8.63 -19.21 -14.53
N TYR A 259 -7.64 -18.57 -13.92
CA TYR A 259 -6.23 -18.97 -13.99
C TYR A 259 -6.01 -20.40 -13.46
N PHE A 260 -6.67 -20.78 -12.37
CA PHE A 260 -6.53 -22.13 -11.81
C PHE A 260 -7.13 -23.23 -12.69
N ASP A 261 -8.18 -22.91 -13.46
CA ASP A 261 -8.73 -23.86 -14.43
C ASP A 261 -7.78 -24.05 -15.60
N TYR A 262 -7.10 -22.98 -16.04
CA TYR A 262 -6.01 -23.09 -17.02
C TYR A 262 -4.87 -23.99 -16.51
N LEU A 263 -4.40 -23.80 -15.27
CA LEU A 263 -3.36 -24.66 -14.70
C LEU A 263 -3.78 -26.13 -14.66
N LYS A 264 -4.99 -26.42 -14.18
CA LYS A 264 -5.45 -27.80 -13.99
C LYS A 264 -5.86 -28.47 -15.30
N ASN A 265 -6.70 -27.80 -16.09
CA ASN A 265 -7.37 -28.40 -17.24
C ASN A 265 -6.54 -28.26 -18.52
N THR A 266 -5.84 -27.14 -18.71
CA THR A 266 -5.00 -26.91 -19.90
C THR A 266 -3.58 -27.42 -19.69
N LEU A 267 -2.98 -27.13 -18.53
CA LEU A 267 -1.59 -27.54 -18.25
C LEU A 267 -1.50 -28.87 -17.49
N GLY A 268 -2.60 -29.44 -17.02
CA GLY A 268 -2.60 -30.76 -16.36
C GLY A 268 -1.85 -30.74 -15.02
N VAL A 269 -1.93 -29.65 -14.27
CA VAL A 269 -1.34 -29.54 -12.92
C VAL A 269 -2.26 -30.22 -11.91
N THR A 270 -1.74 -31.23 -11.24
CA THR A 270 -2.42 -31.99 -10.18
C THR A 270 -1.67 -31.98 -8.85
N ASP A 271 -0.40 -31.57 -8.86
CA ASP A 271 0.43 -31.48 -7.67
C ASP A 271 -0.02 -30.29 -6.79
N PRO A 272 -0.44 -30.52 -5.53
CA PRO A 272 -0.95 -29.47 -4.68
C PRO A 272 0.11 -28.44 -4.26
N GLN A 273 1.39 -28.82 -4.22
CA GLN A 273 2.48 -27.90 -3.89
C GLN A 273 2.75 -26.92 -5.04
N VAL A 274 2.61 -27.36 -6.30
CA VAL A 274 2.67 -26.47 -7.47
C VAL A 274 1.49 -25.50 -7.48
N LEU A 275 0.28 -25.96 -7.17
CA LEU A 275 -0.90 -25.09 -7.04
C LEU A 275 -0.76 -24.10 -5.87
N HIS A 276 -0.13 -24.51 -4.78
CA HIS A 276 0.19 -23.62 -3.66
C HIS A 276 1.18 -22.52 -4.07
N MET A 277 2.20 -22.84 -4.86
CA MET A 277 3.09 -21.82 -5.44
C MET A 277 2.31 -20.85 -6.32
N ALA A 278 1.46 -21.38 -7.22
CA ALA A 278 0.66 -20.57 -8.13
C ALA A 278 -0.23 -19.58 -7.37
N ARG A 279 -0.94 -20.05 -6.33
CA ARG A 279 -1.83 -19.24 -5.47
C ARG A 279 -1.16 -17.95 -4.98
N ASN A 280 0.10 -18.05 -4.57
CA ASN A 280 0.85 -16.98 -3.90
C ASN A 280 1.76 -16.18 -4.85
N SER A 281 1.63 -16.37 -6.17
CA SER A 281 2.58 -15.82 -7.14
C SER A 281 2.27 -14.40 -7.66
N GLY A 282 1.13 -13.81 -7.28
CA GLY A 282 0.68 -12.49 -7.78
C GLY A 282 0.42 -11.43 -6.70
N LEU A 283 0.91 -11.63 -5.47
CA LEU A 283 0.43 -10.93 -4.27
C LEU A 283 0.69 -9.41 -4.22
N ASP A 284 1.70 -8.89 -4.92
CA ASP A 284 2.02 -7.45 -4.88
C ASP A 284 1.14 -6.59 -5.80
N TRP A 285 0.42 -7.19 -6.75
CA TRP A 285 -0.40 -6.48 -7.76
C TRP A 285 -1.83 -7.01 -7.86
N SER A 286 -2.25 -7.80 -6.87
CA SER A 286 -3.57 -8.40 -6.82
C SER A 286 -4.24 -8.16 -5.46
N ASN A 287 -5.52 -7.87 -5.50
CA ASN A 287 -6.36 -7.74 -4.29
C ASN A 287 -6.84 -9.10 -3.75
N SER A 288 -6.42 -10.20 -4.36
CA SER A 288 -6.81 -11.57 -4.03
C SER A 288 -5.71 -12.57 -4.36
N GLY A 289 -5.81 -13.78 -3.80
CA GLY A 289 -5.00 -14.91 -4.27
C GLY A 289 -5.31 -15.23 -5.74
N THR A 290 -4.31 -15.73 -6.47
CA THR A 290 -4.43 -15.93 -7.93
C THR A 290 -5.47 -16.98 -8.33
N GLU A 291 -5.95 -17.79 -7.38
CA GLU A 291 -7.05 -18.73 -7.58
C GLU A 291 -8.40 -18.07 -7.85
N LEU A 292 -8.55 -16.80 -7.47
CA LEU A 292 -9.74 -16.00 -7.72
C LEU A 292 -9.61 -15.13 -8.98
N LEU A 293 -8.47 -15.17 -9.65
CA LEU A 293 -8.17 -14.34 -10.81
C LEU A 293 -8.49 -15.06 -12.12
N THR A 294 -8.86 -14.26 -13.11
CA THR A 294 -8.83 -14.66 -14.51
C THR A 294 -7.39 -14.89 -14.98
N ILE A 295 -7.21 -15.57 -16.11
CA ILE A 295 -5.89 -15.77 -16.73
C ILE A 295 -5.24 -14.42 -17.07
N ALA A 296 -6.04 -13.45 -17.54
CA ALA A 296 -5.56 -12.11 -17.88
C ALA A 296 -5.06 -11.36 -16.64
N GLU A 297 -5.83 -11.36 -15.54
CA GLU A 297 -5.42 -10.73 -14.28
C GLU A 297 -4.19 -11.41 -13.68
N ALA A 298 -4.13 -12.75 -13.69
CA ALA A 298 -2.96 -13.49 -13.21
C ALA A 298 -1.71 -13.17 -14.03
N LYS A 299 -1.83 -13.05 -15.36
CA LYS A 299 -0.72 -12.61 -16.22
C LYS A 299 -0.30 -11.17 -15.89
N ALA A 300 -1.26 -10.27 -15.73
CA ALA A 300 -1.02 -8.86 -15.46
C ALA A 300 -0.33 -8.61 -14.11
N CYS A 301 -0.62 -9.44 -13.09
CA CYS A 301 0.06 -9.38 -11.79
C CYS A 301 1.36 -10.20 -11.71
N GLY A 302 1.83 -10.77 -12.83
CA GLY A 302 3.10 -11.48 -12.88
C GLY A 302 3.08 -12.87 -12.27
N ALA A 303 1.93 -13.53 -12.21
CA ALA A 303 1.77 -14.86 -11.64
C ALA A 303 2.61 -15.94 -12.36
N LEU A 304 2.78 -17.07 -11.69
CA LEU A 304 3.53 -18.24 -12.17
C LEU A 304 3.03 -18.73 -13.55
N GLY A 305 3.95 -18.99 -14.47
CA GLY A 305 3.64 -19.61 -15.77
C GLY A 305 3.36 -18.64 -16.91
N PHE A 306 3.65 -17.36 -16.71
CA PHE A 306 3.74 -16.36 -17.76
C PHE A 306 5.19 -15.88 -17.92
N ALA A 307 5.56 -15.52 -19.14
CA ALA A 307 6.87 -14.96 -19.41
C ALA A 307 7.01 -13.63 -18.65
N PRO A 308 8.12 -13.43 -17.92
CA PRO A 308 8.34 -12.20 -17.19
C PRO A 308 8.61 -11.03 -18.14
N VAL A 309 8.20 -9.85 -17.71
CA VAL A 309 8.49 -8.57 -18.35
C VAL A 309 9.49 -7.82 -17.47
N PRO A 310 10.57 -7.26 -18.03
CA PRO A 310 11.65 -6.66 -17.24
C PRO A 310 11.28 -5.33 -16.58
N VAL A 311 10.36 -4.56 -17.16
CA VAL A 311 9.97 -3.22 -16.70
C VAL A 311 8.46 -3.07 -16.80
N TYR A 312 7.85 -2.45 -15.79
CA TYR A 312 6.39 -2.34 -15.67
C TYR A 312 5.80 -1.50 -16.81
N ASP A 313 6.34 -0.29 -16.96
CA ASP A 313 6.09 0.63 -18.06
C ASP A 313 7.40 1.38 -18.33
N GLU A 314 7.94 1.28 -19.55
CA GLU A 314 9.19 1.94 -19.93
C GLU A 314 9.13 3.46 -19.76
N ASN A 315 7.93 4.05 -19.87
CA ASN A 315 7.72 5.49 -19.66
C ASN A 315 7.47 5.83 -18.18
N ASN A 316 7.01 4.88 -17.39
CA ASN A 316 6.76 5.05 -15.97
C ASN A 316 7.45 3.93 -15.16
N PRO A 317 8.81 3.92 -15.11
CA PRO A 317 9.54 2.96 -14.30
C PRO A 317 9.10 3.07 -12.84
N TYR A 318 9.24 1.99 -12.06
CA TYR A 318 8.63 1.89 -10.73
C TYR A 318 9.48 2.61 -9.64
N ILE A 319 9.93 3.83 -9.95
CA ILE A 319 10.86 4.66 -9.15
C ILE A 319 10.19 5.84 -8.43
N TYR A 320 8.94 6.15 -8.78
CA TYR A 320 8.22 7.34 -8.29
C TYR A 320 7.67 7.15 -6.87
N HIS A 321 8.56 6.94 -5.91
CA HIS A 321 8.17 6.77 -4.51
C HIS A 321 9.17 7.39 -3.55
N PHE A 322 8.66 8.05 -2.50
CA PHE A 322 9.51 8.54 -1.41
C PHE A 322 10.00 7.36 -0.53
N PRO A 323 11.00 7.58 0.33
CA PRO A 323 11.39 6.60 1.35
C PRO A 323 10.23 6.19 2.28
N ASP A 324 9.28 7.08 2.55
CA ASP A 324 8.03 6.79 3.27
C ASP A 324 6.84 6.50 2.34
N GLY A 325 7.10 6.17 1.07
CA GLY A 325 6.09 5.92 0.04
C GLY A 325 5.20 7.14 -0.20
N ASN A 326 3.90 6.95 -0.34
CA ASN A 326 2.98 8.07 -0.58
C ASN A 326 2.69 8.90 0.69
N ALA A 327 3.26 8.54 1.85
CA ALA A 327 3.18 9.39 3.04
C ALA A 327 3.86 10.75 2.80
N GLY A 328 4.92 10.82 1.97
CA GLY A 328 5.50 12.08 1.52
C GLY A 328 4.48 13.03 0.89
N VAL A 329 3.56 12.50 0.07
CA VAL A 329 2.46 13.27 -0.54
C VAL A 329 1.47 13.75 0.51
N ALA A 330 1.06 12.87 1.44
CA ALA A 330 0.16 13.23 2.53
C ALA A 330 0.74 14.35 3.41
N ARG A 331 2.04 14.26 3.71
CA ARG A 331 2.79 15.23 4.50
C ARG A 331 2.93 16.56 3.78
N ALA A 332 3.19 16.54 2.47
CA ALA A 332 3.24 17.75 1.65
C ALA A 332 1.87 18.47 1.60
N LEU A 333 0.78 17.71 1.46
CA LEU A 333 -0.59 18.25 1.56
C LEU A 333 -0.85 18.90 2.92
N VAL A 334 -0.57 18.18 4.02
CA VAL A 334 -0.75 18.71 5.38
C VAL A 334 0.11 19.96 5.62
N LYS A 335 1.36 19.98 5.12
CA LYS A 335 2.23 21.15 5.20
C LYS A 335 1.64 22.36 4.46
N LYS A 336 1.00 22.17 3.30
CA LYS A 336 0.32 23.27 2.58
C LYS A 336 -0.92 23.77 3.31
N LEU A 337 -1.65 22.88 3.99
CA LEU A 337 -2.81 23.23 4.81
C LEU A 337 -2.42 23.92 6.12
N ILE A 338 -1.33 23.48 6.75
CA ILE A 338 -0.86 23.91 8.07
C ILE A 338 0.67 24.17 8.00
N PRO A 339 1.11 25.35 7.52
CA PRO A 339 2.53 25.63 7.28
C PRO A 339 3.44 25.46 8.50
N GLN A 340 2.91 25.68 9.71
CA GLN A 340 3.65 25.55 10.96
C GLN A 340 3.80 24.11 11.48
N VAL A 341 3.19 23.10 10.82
CA VAL A 341 3.19 21.71 11.32
C VAL A 341 4.59 21.10 11.37
N ALA A 342 5.51 21.56 10.51
CA ALA A 342 6.87 21.02 10.45
C ALA A 342 7.84 22.03 9.82
N ALA A 343 9.13 21.89 10.16
CA ALA A 343 10.20 22.59 9.48
C ALA A 343 10.42 22.03 8.06
N GLY A 344 10.94 22.87 7.16
CA GLY A 344 11.18 22.52 5.75
C GLY A 344 9.97 22.81 4.86
N ASP A 345 10.24 23.20 3.62
CA ASP A 345 9.23 23.66 2.66
C ASP A 345 9.28 22.92 1.32
N THR A 346 10.15 21.92 1.18
CA THR A 346 10.21 21.03 0.00
C THR A 346 9.77 19.62 0.37
N ALA A 347 9.24 18.84 -0.59
CA ALA A 347 8.80 17.48 -0.33
C ALA A 347 9.92 16.60 0.26
N GLU A 348 11.17 16.79 -0.19
CA GLU A 348 12.35 16.06 0.31
C GLU A 348 12.67 16.41 1.77
N ALA A 349 12.62 17.70 2.14
CA ALA A 349 12.84 18.12 3.51
C ALA A 349 11.79 17.52 4.46
N LEU A 350 10.54 17.39 3.99
CA LEU A 350 9.44 16.83 4.76
C LEU A 350 9.59 15.33 5.03
N VAL A 351 10.39 14.58 4.28
CA VAL A 351 10.65 13.15 4.53
C VAL A 351 11.28 12.95 5.92
N THR A 352 12.22 13.82 6.31
CA THR A 352 12.94 13.69 7.59
C THR A 352 12.42 14.63 8.68
N ALA A 353 11.60 15.63 8.32
CA ALA A 353 11.03 16.57 9.28
C ALA A 353 10.15 15.85 10.32
N ARG A 354 10.17 16.31 11.57
CA ARG A 354 9.20 15.87 12.58
C ARG A 354 7.95 16.75 12.49
N PHE A 355 6.79 16.15 12.30
CA PHE A 355 5.50 16.87 12.32
C PHE A 355 5.05 17.07 13.77
N ASP A 356 4.60 18.27 14.11
CA ASP A 356 3.97 18.63 15.36
C ASP A 356 2.48 18.27 15.29
N TYR A 357 2.14 17.07 15.76
CA TYR A 357 0.77 16.58 15.81
C TYR A 357 -0.14 17.42 16.73
N SER A 358 0.42 18.27 17.60
CA SER A 358 -0.39 19.20 18.41
C SER A 358 -0.99 20.35 17.59
N GLN A 359 -0.56 20.54 16.33
CA GLN A 359 -1.13 21.50 15.39
C GLN A 359 -2.28 20.92 14.54
N LEU A 360 -2.62 19.63 14.71
CA LEU A 360 -3.60 18.89 13.92
C LEU A 360 -4.98 18.78 14.59
#